data_AF-A0A7S3JNV5-F1
#
_entry.id   AF-A0A7S3JNV5-F1
#
_cell.length_a   1.000
_cell.length_b   1.000
_cell.length_c   1.000
_cell.angle_alpha   90.00
_cell.angle_beta   90.00
_cell.angle_gamma   90.00
#
_symmetry.space_group_name_H-M   'P 1'
#
loop_
_entity.id
_entity.type
_entity.pdbx_description
1 polymer ?
#
loop_
_entity_poly.entity_id
_entity_poly.type
_entity_poly.pdbx_seq_one_letter_code
_entity_poly.pdbx_strand_id
1 'polypeptide(L)'
;MIDISNKIKESLESNNDNDFKQFQKSNPTIDIANLYYNLPIQIQSGGNFSYDLSVESKDTDLADDTIWLSMCCEYAEMCASAARTLKINPTAEEKEDYMLLRKAFSALFGSIKVGRKISESYNEVHAMLAKEKSEEWLAKHLGPNFGY
;
A
#
# COMPACT_ATOMS: atom_id res chain seq x y z
N MET A 1 -16.53 7.72 -0.69
CA MET A 1 -15.08 7.47 -0.54
C MET A 1 -14.27 8.51 -1.30
N ILE A 2 -14.68 8.89 -2.51
CA ILE A 2 -14.07 9.97 -3.28
C ILE A 2 -13.90 11.28 -2.48
N ASP A 3 -14.90 11.68 -1.70
CA ASP A 3 -14.81 12.86 -0.83
C ASP A 3 -13.70 12.77 0.21
N ILE A 4 -13.47 11.57 0.76
CA ILE A 4 -12.41 11.34 1.74
C ILE A 4 -11.06 11.45 1.04
N SER A 5 -10.92 10.84 -0.14
CA SER A 5 -9.71 10.93 -0.96
C SER A 5 -9.34 12.38 -1.30
N ASN A 6 -10.32 13.16 -1.76
CA ASN A 6 -10.13 14.59 -2.06
C ASN A 6 -9.70 15.38 -0.83
N LYS A 7 -10.33 15.16 0.33
CA LYS A 7 -9.94 15.83 1.59
C LYS A 7 -8.52 15.49 2.02
N ILE A 8 -8.08 14.23 1.83
CA ILE A 8 -6.69 13.84 2.13
C ILE A 8 -5.75 14.58 1.19
N LYS A 9 -6.06 14.62 -0.12
CA LYS A 9 -5.24 15.33 -1.11
C LYS A 9 -5.10 16.81 -0.77
N GLU A 10 -6.21 17.50 -0.50
CA GLU A 10 -6.22 18.89 -0.06
C GLU A 10 -5.39 19.10 1.20
N SER A 11 -5.50 18.20 2.20
CA SER A 11 -4.72 18.29 3.43
C SER A 11 -3.22 18.16 3.16
N LEU A 12 -2.81 17.24 2.29
CA LEU A 12 -1.41 17.03 1.92
C LEU A 12 -0.85 18.23 1.16
N GLU A 13 -1.60 18.76 0.18
CA GLU A 13 -1.20 19.91 -0.62
C GLU A 13 -1.15 21.21 0.20
N SER A 14 -1.99 21.33 1.24
CA SER A 14 -1.97 22.49 2.14
C SER A 14 -0.68 22.61 2.95
N ASN A 15 0.11 21.53 3.08
CA ASN A 15 1.36 21.48 3.83
C ASN A 15 1.22 22.01 5.29
N ASN A 16 0.02 21.93 5.85
CA ASN A 16 -0.29 22.56 7.13
C ASN A 16 -0.04 21.68 8.36
N ASP A 17 0.29 20.41 8.14
CA ASP A 17 0.62 19.45 9.17
C ASP A 17 1.84 19.88 10.01
N ASN A 18 1.76 19.69 11.32
CA ASN A 18 2.80 20.14 12.25
C ASN A 18 4.09 19.34 12.11
N ASP A 19 3.99 18.02 11.89
CA ASP A 19 5.15 17.16 11.72
C ASP A 19 5.84 17.48 10.39
N PHE A 20 5.05 17.75 9.34
CA PHE A 20 5.58 18.22 8.06
C PHE A 20 6.30 19.56 8.18
N LYS A 21 5.71 20.54 8.90
CA LYS A 21 6.37 21.83 9.18
C LYS A 21 7.65 21.66 9.98
N GLN A 22 7.67 20.75 10.95
CA GLN A 22 8.88 20.44 11.72
C GLN A 22 9.95 19.77 10.85
N PHE A 23 9.55 18.86 9.97
CA PHE A 23 10.43 18.23 9.00
C PHE A 23 11.08 19.26 8.07
N GLN A 24 10.30 20.20 7.52
CA GLN A 24 10.82 21.29 6.69
C GLN A 24 11.83 22.16 7.44
N LYS A 25 11.52 22.54 8.69
CA LYS A 25 12.46 23.32 9.54
C LYS A 25 13.76 22.58 9.80
N SER A 26 13.69 21.27 9.98
CA SER A 26 14.87 20.43 10.25
C SER A 26 15.68 20.13 8.99
N ASN A 27 15.09 20.29 7.81
CA ASN A 27 15.70 19.97 6.52
C ASN A 27 15.56 21.16 5.53
N PRO A 28 16.20 22.30 5.81
CA PRO A 28 15.99 23.55 5.06
C PRO A 28 16.46 23.49 3.60
N THR A 29 17.24 22.47 3.21
CA THR A 29 17.71 22.26 1.84
C THR A 29 16.71 21.52 0.96
N ILE A 30 15.65 20.94 1.54
CA ILE A 30 14.62 20.23 0.78
C ILE A 30 13.66 21.24 0.18
N ASP A 31 13.66 21.33 -1.15
CA ASP A 31 12.70 22.16 -1.88
C ASP A 31 11.38 21.42 -2.11
N ILE A 32 10.35 21.83 -1.37
CA ILE A 32 9.02 21.22 -1.33
C ILE A 32 8.22 21.54 -2.61
N ALA A 33 8.65 22.53 -3.40
CA ALA A 33 8.04 22.79 -4.71
C ALA A 33 8.18 21.59 -5.66
N ASN A 34 9.13 20.68 -5.39
CA ASN A 34 9.34 19.45 -6.15
C ASN A 34 8.53 18.25 -5.63
N LEU A 35 7.64 18.44 -4.64
CA LEU A 35 6.77 17.40 -4.10
C LEU A 35 5.40 17.43 -4.79
N TYR A 36 5.01 16.32 -5.41
CA TYR A 36 3.76 16.17 -6.14
C TYR A 36 2.97 14.93 -5.71
N TYR A 37 1.65 15.00 -5.84
CA TYR A 37 0.70 13.90 -5.61
C TYR A 37 -0.04 13.61 -6.92
N ASN A 38 0.70 13.07 -7.89
CA ASN A 38 0.28 12.95 -9.30
C ASN A 38 -0.70 11.80 -9.56
N LEU A 39 -0.85 10.87 -8.62
CA LEU A 39 -1.79 9.76 -8.73
C LEU A 39 -2.96 9.94 -7.74
N PRO A 40 -4.14 9.38 -8.06
CA PRO A 40 -5.28 9.41 -7.16
C PRO A 40 -4.94 8.79 -5.81
N ILE A 41 -5.41 9.41 -4.72
CA ILE A 41 -5.41 8.76 -3.41
C ILE A 41 -6.53 7.73 -3.43
N GLN A 42 -6.18 6.47 -3.22
CA GLN A 42 -7.13 5.38 -3.35
C GLN A 42 -7.65 4.99 -1.98
N ILE A 43 -8.98 5.05 -1.82
CA ILE A 43 -9.71 4.58 -0.66
C ILE A 43 -10.77 3.62 -1.17
N GLN A 44 -10.69 2.37 -0.73
CA GLN A 44 -11.56 1.30 -1.19
C GLN A 44 -12.08 0.49 0.00
N SER A 45 -13.35 0.15 -0.04
CA SER A 45 -14.05 -0.69 0.94
C SER A 45 -15.24 -1.38 0.27
N GLY A 46 -15.94 -2.28 0.97
CA GLY A 46 -17.13 -2.96 0.44
C GLY A 46 -16.80 -4.16 -0.45
N GLY A 47 -15.65 -4.81 -0.23
CA GLY A 47 -15.26 -6.06 -0.87
C GLY A 47 -14.83 -6.00 -2.34
N ASN A 48 -14.91 -4.85 -3.02
CA ASN A 48 -14.55 -4.70 -4.43
C ASN A 48 -13.31 -3.83 -4.60
N PHE A 49 -12.15 -4.49 -4.58
CA PHE A 49 -10.83 -3.88 -4.62
C PHE A 49 -10.19 -3.93 -6.02
N SER A 50 -9.49 -2.86 -6.40
CA SER A 50 -8.59 -2.78 -7.54
C SER A 50 -7.22 -2.28 -7.07
N TYR A 51 -6.15 -2.92 -7.54
CA TYR A 51 -4.77 -2.56 -7.22
C TYR A 51 -4.09 -1.73 -8.32
N ASP A 52 -4.82 -1.34 -9.36
CA ASP A 52 -4.35 -0.42 -10.39
C ASP A 52 -4.22 0.99 -9.79
N LEU A 53 -3.00 1.56 -9.83
CA LEU A 53 -2.67 2.85 -9.22
C LEU A 53 -3.39 4.05 -9.86
N SER A 54 -3.98 3.88 -11.04
CA SER A 54 -4.73 4.95 -11.74
C SER A 54 -6.21 5.00 -11.39
N VAL A 55 -6.71 4.02 -10.62
CA VAL A 55 -8.13 3.94 -10.27
C VAL A 55 -8.50 5.00 -9.23
N GLU A 56 -9.54 5.76 -9.53
CA GLU A 56 -10.14 6.71 -8.62
C GLU A 56 -10.95 6.02 -7.51
N SER A 57 -11.04 6.68 -6.35
CA SER A 57 -11.92 6.25 -5.27
C SER A 57 -13.38 6.31 -5.73
N LYS A 58 -14.20 5.30 -5.39
CA LYS A 58 -15.60 5.27 -5.81
C LYS A 58 -16.43 6.34 -5.09
N ASP A 59 -17.46 6.83 -5.79
CA ASP A 59 -18.50 7.67 -5.20
C ASP A 59 -19.57 6.81 -4.49
N THR A 60 -19.12 6.08 -3.47
CA THR A 60 -19.96 5.29 -2.57
C THR A 60 -19.50 5.48 -1.13
N ASP A 61 -20.39 5.26 -0.17
CA ASP A 61 -20.03 5.34 1.24
C ASP A 61 -18.92 4.34 1.62
N LEU A 62 -18.16 4.70 2.66
CA LEU A 62 -17.16 3.81 3.24
C LEU A 62 -17.89 2.71 4.00
N ALA A 63 -17.57 1.45 3.69
CA ALA A 63 -18.14 0.29 4.37
C ALA A 63 -17.38 -0.02 5.66
N ASP A 64 -18.10 -0.54 6.66
CA ASP A 64 -17.54 -0.98 7.94
C ASP A 64 -16.94 -2.40 7.81
N ASP A 65 -15.89 -2.51 6.98
CA ASP A 65 -15.25 -3.79 6.65
C ASP A 65 -13.72 -3.69 6.51
N THR A 66 -13.19 -4.03 5.34
CA THR A 66 -11.78 -3.89 4.99
C THR A 66 -11.60 -2.60 4.22
N ILE A 67 -10.81 -1.69 4.76
CA ILE A 67 -10.48 -0.44 4.10
C ILE A 67 -9.06 -0.58 3.55
N TRP A 68 -8.94 -0.51 2.23
CA TRP A 68 -7.65 -0.44 1.56
C TRP A 68 -7.35 1.00 1.17
N LEU A 69 -6.14 1.44 1.51
CA LEU A 69 -5.64 2.79 1.30
C LEU A 69 -4.35 2.70 0.49
N SER A 70 -4.22 3.52 -0.55
CA SER A 70 -2.98 3.63 -1.31
C SER A 70 -2.73 5.08 -1.72
N MET A 71 -1.47 5.50 -1.63
CA MET A 71 -1.02 6.80 -2.09
C MET A 71 0.33 6.68 -2.80
N CYS A 72 0.54 7.57 -3.75
CA CYS A 72 1.83 7.77 -4.39
C CYS A 72 2.18 9.26 -4.35
N CYS A 73 3.42 9.55 -4.01
CA CYS A 73 4.00 10.87 -4.16
C CYS A 73 5.22 10.81 -5.08
N GLU A 74 5.59 11.96 -5.60
CA GLU A 74 6.78 12.15 -6.40
C GLU A 74 7.58 13.29 -5.79
N TYR A 75 8.88 13.08 -5.58
CA TYR A 75 9.80 14.12 -5.15
C TYR A 75 11.00 14.15 -6.07
N ALA A 76 11.22 15.28 -6.76
CA ALA A 76 12.33 15.43 -7.70
C ALA A 76 12.45 14.24 -8.70
N GLU A 77 11.33 13.94 -9.39
CA GLU A 77 11.20 12.82 -10.34
C GLU A 77 11.32 11.41 -9.73
N MET A 78 11.43 11.30 -8.39
CA MET A 78 11.45 10.02 -7.69
C MET A 78 10.08 9.71 -7.09
N CYS A 79 9.46 8.63 -7.55
CA CYS A 79 8.18 8.17 -7.01
C CYS A 79 8.36 7.31 -5.75
N ALA A 80 7.48 7.51 -4.78
CA ALA A 80 7.31 6.61 -3.64
C ALA A 80 5.84 6.31 -3.44
N SER A 81 5.51 5.04 -3.23
CA SER A 81 4.15 4.60 -2.96
C SER A 81 4.05 3.85 -1.63
N ALA A 82 2.89 3.97 -0.99
CA ALA A 82 2.57 3.24 0.22
C ALA A 82 1.11 2.83 0.18
N ALA A 83 0.87 1.54 0.48
CA ALA A 83 -0.47 1.00 0.65
C ALA A 83 -0.64 0.39 2.05
N ARG A 84 -1.84 0.48 2.61
CA ARG A 84 -2.21 -0.07 3.92
C ARG A 84 -3.59 -0.68 3.87
N THR A 85 -3.77 -1.75 4.64
CA THR A 85 -5.07 -2.36 4.89
C THR A 85 -5.45 -2.10 6.34
N LEU A 86 -6.62 -1.50 6.54
CA LEU A 86 -7.28 -1.40 7.82
C LEU A 86 -8.43 -2.42 7.83
N LYS A 87 -8.54 -3.19 8.90
CA LYS A 87 -9.65 -4.13 9.10
C LYS A 87 -10.47 -3.64 10.26
N ILE A 88 -11.75 -3.39 10.06
CA ILE A 88 -12.68 -3.09 11.14
C ILE A 88 -13.30 -4.39 11.64
N ASN A 89 -13.26 -4.60 12.96
CA ASN A 89 -13.76 -5.81 13.62
C ASN A 89 -13.33 -7.15 12.98
N PRO A 90 -12.03 -7.37 12.67
CA PRO A 90 -11.61 -8.57 11.96
C PRO A 90 -11.83 -9.85 12.77
N THR A 91 -12.21 -10.91 12.07
CA THR A 91 -12.27 -12.27 12.63
C THR A 91 -10.88 -12.78 13.01
N ALA A 92 -10.81 -13.91 13.72
CA ALA A 92 -9.53 -14.55 14.03
C ALA A 92 -8.79 -14.97 12.74
N GLU A 93 -9.52 -15.55 11.80
CA GLU A 93 -9.01 -15.97 10.50
C GLU A 93 -8.43 -14.79 9.71
N GLU A 94 -9.16 -13.67 9.60
CA GLU A 94 -8.68 -12.49 8.89
C GLU A 94 -7.41 -11.87 9.51
N LYS A 95 -7.24 -11.99 10.83
CA LYS A 95 -6.01 -11.56 11.52
C LYS A 95 -4.84 -12.47 11.19
N GLU A 96 -5.06 -13.79 11.22
CA GLU A 96 -4.04 -14.78 10.86
C GLU A 96 -3.60 -14.60 9.40
N ASP A 97 -4.57 -14.43 8.50
CA ASP A 97 -4.34 -14.15 7.07
C ASP A 97 -3.52 -12.88 6.84
N TYR A 98 -3.84 -11.79 7.54
CA TYR A 98 -3.09 -10.55 7.43
C TYR A 98 -1.65 -10.68 7.97
N MET A 99 -1.48 -11.40 9.08
CA MET A 99 -0.15 -11.65 9.65
C MET A 99 0.70 -12.53 8.72
N LEU A 100 0.07 -13.49 8.06
CA LEU A 100 0.72 -14.29 7.04
C LEU A 100 1.14 -13.46 5.83
N LEU A 101 0.26 -12.59 5.32
CA LEU A 101 0.59 -11.68 4.22
C LEU A 101 1.81 -10.80 4.58
N ARG A 102 1.90 -10.34 5.84
CA ARG A 102 3.08 -9.58 6.32
C ARG A 102 4.35 -10.44 6.35
N LYS A 103 4.25 -11.70 6.78
CA LYS A 103 5.38 -12.66 6.75
C LYS A 103 5.86 -12.89 5.32
N ALA A 104 4.95 -13.08 4.36
CA ALA A 104 5.25 -13.22 2.94
C ALA A 104 5.93 -11.97 2.36
N PHE A 105 5.41 -10.78 2.66
CA PHE A 105 6.02 -9.52 2.23
C PHE A 105 7.44 -9.34 2.80
N SER A 106 7.65 -9.65 4.08
CA SER A 106 8.97 -9.59 4.72
C SER A 106 9.96 -10.58 4.11
N ALA A 107 9.53 -11.81 3.85
CA ALA A 107 10.34 -12.84 3.18
C ALA A 107 10.73 -12.41 1.76
N LEU A 108 9.77 -11.86 0.99
CA LEU A 108 10.04 -11.33 -0.34
C LEU A 108 11.11 -10.24 -0.28
N PHE A 109 10.90 -9.21 0.54
CA PHE A 109 11.82 -8.07 0.64
C PHE A 109 13.22 -8.50 1.09
N GLY A 110 13.30 -9.43 2.04
CA GLY A 110 14.57 -10.01 2.50
C GLY A 110 15.29 -10.82 1.43
N SER A 111 14.55 -11.42 0.48
CA SER A 111 15.09 -12.25 -0.60
C SER A 111 15.64 -11.44 -1.78
N ILE A 112 15.22 -10.18 -1.95
CA ILE A 112 15.70 -9.30 -3.04
C ILE A 112 17.15 -8.92 -2.76
N LYS A 113 18.03 -9.28 -3.69
CA LYS A 113 19.49 -9.05 -3.62
C LYS A 113 20.03 -8.67 -4.99
N VAL A 114 21.13 -7.93 -5.00
CA VAL A 114 21.86 -7.61 -6.24
C VAL A 114 22.23 -8.90 -6.96
N GLY A 115 21.93 -8.96 -8.27
CA GLY A 115 22.21 -10.12 -9.12
C GLY A 115 21.18 -11.25 -9.06
N ARG A 116 20.18 -11.20 -8.17
CA ARG A 116 19.10 -12.18 -8.10
C ARG A 116 17.95 -11.78 -9.02
N LYS A 117 17.32 -12.76 -9.68
CA LYS A 117 16.10 -12.47 -10.46
C LYS A 117 14.92 -12.26 -9.51
N ILE A 118 14.12 -11.22 -9.74
CA ILE A 118 12.90 -10.94 -8.97
C ILE A 118 11.93 -12.13 -9.00
N SER A 119 11.86 -12.86 -10.12
CA SER A 119 11.05 -14.07 -10.22
C SER A 119 11.48 -15.20 -9.27
N GLU A 120 12.77 -15.30 -8.95
CA GLU A 120 13.27 -16.27 -7.96
C GLU A 120 12.81 -15.90 -6.55
N SER A 121 12.81 -14.61 -6.21
CA SER A 121 12.24 -14.08 -4.97
C SER A 121 10.74 -14.36 -4.87
N TYR A 122 10.00 -14.10 -5.94
CA TYR A 122 8.56 -14.37 -6.03
C TYR A 122 8.25 -15.87 -5.81
N ASN A 123 8.95 -16.74 -6.55
CA ASN A 123 8.73 -18.18 -6.49
C ASN A 123 9.11 -18.78 -5.13
N GLU A 124 10.14 -18.23 -4.45
CA GLU A 124 10.50 -18.65 -3.10
C GLU A 124 9.37 -18.39 -2.10
N VAL A 125 8.79 -17.19 -2.13
CA VAL A 125 7.65 -16.84 -1.26
C VAL A 125 6.42 -17.66 -1.58
N HIS A 126 6.12 -17.87 -2.86
CA HIS A 126 5.00 -18.72 -3.26
C HIS A 126 5.20 -20.18 -2.79
N ALA A 127 6.42 -20.70 -2.86
CA ALA A 127 6.75 -22.04 -2.36
C ALA A 127 6.75 -22.13 -0.81
N MET A 128 7.06 -21.03 -0.12
CA MET A 128 6.90 -20.92 1.33
C MET A 128 5.42 -21.05 1.70
N LEU A 129 4.55 -20.26 1.06
CA LEU A 129 3.10 -20.27 1.30
C LEU A 129 2.48 -21.65 0.99
N ALA A 130 2.88 -22.29 -0.11
CA ALA A 130 2.33 -23.59 -0.50
C ALA A 130 2.63 -24.74 0.50
N LYS A 131 3.61 -24.59 1.40
CA LYS A 131 4.00 -25.65 2.36
C LYS A 131 3.18 -25.61 3.65
N GLU A 132 2.57 -24.49 3.98
CA GLU A 132 1.75 -24.33 5.17
C GLU A 132 0.29 -24.65 4.78
N LYS A 133 -0.27 -25.75 5.31
CA LYS A 133 -1.59 -26.29 4.90
C LYS A 133 -2.75 -25.31 5.04
N SER A 134 -2.61 -24.27 5.87
CA SER A 134 -3.58 -23.18 6.07
C SER A 134 -3.50 -22.08 5.01
N GLU A 135 -2.56 -22.16 4.06
CA GLU A 135 -2.16 -21.01 3.23
C GLU A 135 -2.37 -21.24 1.72
N GLU A 136 -2.97 -22.38 1.34
CA GLU A 136 -3.31 -22.67 -0.06
C GLU A 136 -4.25 -21.62 -0.66
N TRP A 137 -5.14 -21.07 0.17
CA TRP A 137 -6.03 -19.99 -0.25
C TRP A 137 -5.23 -18.73 -0.60
N LEU A 138 -4.27 -18.31 0.23
CA LEU A 138 -3.48 -17.10 0.00
C LEU A 138 -2.57 -17.27 -1.21
N ALA A 139 -1.95 -18.44 -1.39
CA ALA A 139 -1.14 -18.74 -2.56
C ALA A 139 -1.95 -18.64 -3.87
N LYS A 140 -3.23 -19.06 -3.87
CA LYS A 140 -4.13 -18.95 -5.03
C LYS A 140 -4.59 -17.52 -5.34
N HIS A 141 -4.63 -16.64 -4.34
CA HIS A 141 -5.11 -15.26 -4.48
C HIS A 141 -3.98 -14.23 -4.53
N LEU A 142 -2.73 -14.66 -4.41
CA LEU A 142 -1.56 -13.81 -4.61
C LEU A 142 -1.57 -13.29 -6.05
N GLY A 143 -1.46 -11.97 -6.21
CA GLY A 143 -1.32 -11.35 -7.52
C GLY A 143 -0.03 -11.80 -8.22
N PRO A 144 0.07 -11.67 -9.56
CA PRO A 144 1.19 -12.18 -10.34
C PRO A 144 2.53 -11.43 -10.10
N ASN A 145 2.52 -10.36 -9.31
CA ASN A 145 3.69 -9.58 -8.92
C ASN A 145 3.48 -8.96 -7.53
N PHE A 146 4.55 -8.42 -6.95
CA PHE A 146 4.54 -7.72 -5.66
C PHE A 146 4.95 -6.25 -5.80
N GLY A 147 4.72 -5.66 -6.97
CA GLY A 147 5.25 -4.36 -7.36
C GLY A 147 6.23 -4.45 -8.54
N TYR A 148 6.75 -3.28 -8.91
CA TYR A 148 7.62 -3.05 -10.07
C TYR A 148 8.95 -2.45 -9.65
#